data_AF-A0A1Z3N4D1-F1
#
_entry.id   AF-A0A1Z3N4D1-F1
#
_cell.length_a   1.000
_cell.length_b   1.000
_cell.length_c   1.000
_cell.angle_alpha   90.00
_cell.angle_beta   90.00
_cell.angle_gamma   90.00
#
_symmetry.space_group_name_H-M   'P 1'
#
loop_
_entity.id
_entity.type
_entity.pdbx_description
1 polymer ?
#
loop_
_entity_poly.entity_id
_entity_poly.type
_entity_poly.pdbx_seq_one_letter_code
_entity_poly.pdbx_strand_id
1 'polypeptide(L)'
;MRALISFIILAFSFQSLAGFDDVIPEKRVVFNPVVSTSARTLPQWQFGYQRAGGANVNSHMLTNALSMGVLPRLEIGTVPMFYATASGSRNYTVKGNFYRGENFDWAASFTETRFRSEVKKEGKVVERPDLVLRSTQLGFNYRPDWNENVTMSPFITQVCGHIDSTNGLIFVYSLKCEAEYGLDIQYQIKDREWITLAYGHLREAGLSPYEQMNTGVGLAWSQLRPKEMFSRPSVGVYYTPDTQDTLFLLSTTFFEL
;
A
#
# COMPACT_ATOMS: atom_id res chain seq x y z
N MET A 1 21.10 -19.61 3.71
CA MET A 1 19.81 -19.11 3.17
C MET A 1 19.78 -17.59 2.98
N ARG A 2 20.11 -16.76 3.99
CA ARG A 2 20.12 -15.28 3.85
C ARG A 2 21.12 -14.75 2.80
N ALA A 3 22.31 -15.32 2.71
CA ALA A 3 23.33 -14.93 1.72
C ALA A 3 23.00 -15.34 0.27
N LEU A 4 22.19 -16.39 0.08
CA LEU A 4 21.80 -16.89 -1.24
C LEU A 4 20.81 -15.92 -1.92
N ILE A 5 19.91 -15.34 -1.12
CA ILE A 5 18.92 -14.35 -1.57
C ILE A 5 19.63 -13.04 -1.95
N SER A 6 20.60 -12.58 -1.16
CA SER A 6 21.42 -11.41 -1.47
C SER A 6 22.24 -11.60 -2.75
N PHE A 7 22.78 -12.81 -2.98
CA PHE A 7 23.56 -13.12 -4.18
C PHE A 7 22.69 -13.18 -5.44
N ILE A 8 21.46 -13.68 -5.34
CA ILE A 8 20.48 -13.68 -6.44
C ILE A 8 20.08 -12.25 -6.81
N ILE A 9 19.84 -11.39 -5.81
CA ILE A 9 19.50 -9.97 -6.04
C ILE A 9 20.68 -9.22 -6.71
N LEU A 10 21.92 -9.49 -6.29
CA LEU A 10 23.12 -8.91 -6.89
C LEU A 10 23.42 -9.46 -8.31
N ALA A 11 23.19 -10.75 -8.54
CA ALA A 11 23.42 -11.37 -9.85
C ALA A 11 22.44 -10.86 -10.92
N PHE A 12 21.21 -10.52 -10.54
CA PHE A 12 20.22 -9.93 -11.45
C PHE A 12 20.42 -8.42 -11.68
N SER A 13 21.18 -7.72 -10.85
CA SER A 13 21.56 -6.31 -11.10
C SER A 13 22.64 -6.13 -12.18
N PHE A 14 23.30 -7.20 -12.66
CA PHE A 14 24.34 -7.11 -13.69
C PHE A 14 23.88 -7.47 -15.11
N GLN A 15 22.67 -8.01 -15.31
CA GLN A 15 22.18 -8.39 -16.64
C GLN A 15 21.46 -7.26 -17.41
N SER A 16 21.22 -6.09 -16.81
CA SER A 16 20.43 -5.01 -17.42
C SER A 16 21.24 -4.01 -18.26
N LEU A 17 22.45 -4.36 -18.72
CA LEU A 17 23.27 -3.52 -19.60
C LEU A 17 23.13 -3.86 -21.10
N ALA A 18 22.25 -4.78 -21.47
CA ALA A 18 21.91 -5.00 -22.88
C ALA A 18 20.83 -3.99 -23.30
N GLY A 19 21.28 -2.89 -23.89
CA GLY A 19 20.42 -1.85 -24.44
C GLY A 19 19.44 -2.41 -25.48
N PHE A 20 18.18 -2.03 -25.32
CA PHE A 20 17.17 -2.12 -26.36
C PHE A 20 16.48 -0.77 -26.46
N ASP A 21 16.53 -0.20 -27.66
CA ASP A 21 15.84 1.04 -28.03
C ASP A 21 14.32 0.87 -27.86
N ASP A 22 13.79 1.38 -26.76
CA ASP A 22 12.37 1.36 -26.47
C ASP A 22 11.74 2.71 -26.81
N VAL A 23 10.91 2.69 -27.87
CA VAL A 23 9.88 3.70 -28.15
C VAL A 23 9.20 4.08 -26.84
N ILE A 24 9.42 5.33 -26.42
CA ILE A 24 8.91 5.87 -25.15
C ILE A 24 7.38 5.96 -25.30
N PRO A 25 6.59 5.21 -24.50
CA PRO A 25 5.14 5.39 -24.51
C PRO A 25 4.80 6.83 -24.10
N GLU A 26 3.67 7.36 -24.57
CA GLU A 26 3.11 8.63 -24.06
C GLU A 26 3.27 8.70 -22.55
N LYS A 27 3.71 9.86 -22.04
CA LYS A 27 4.10 10.12 -20.64
C LYS A 27 3.01 9.67 -19.68
N ARG A 28 3.01 8.38 -19.32
CA ARG A 28 2.10 7.81 -18.33
C ARG A 28 2.48 8.41 -17.00
N VAL A 29 1.51 8.98 -16.30
CA VAL A 29 1.75 9.41 -14.93
C VAL A 29 1.95 8.17 -14.08
N VAL A 30 3.19 7.99 -13.65
CA VAL A 30 3.60 7.02 -12.65
C VAL A 30 3.63 7.74 -11.31
N PHE A 31 3.11 7.09 -10.28
CA PHE A 31 3.22 7.55 -8.91
C PHE A 31 3.44 6.34 -8.01
N ASN A 32 4.57 6.32 -7.31
CA ASN A 32 5.00 5.24 -6.42
C ASN A 32 5.00 5.79 -4.99
N PRO A 33 3.93 5.52 -4.22
CA PRO A 33 3.76 6.09 -2.88
C PRO A 33 4.65 5.43 -1.85
N VAL A 34 4.89 6.14 -0.74
CA VAL A 34 5.51 5.62 0.48
C VAL A 34 4.43 5.44 1.54
N VAL A 35 3.75 6.53 1.91
CA VAL A 35 2.69 6.54 2.94
C VAL A 35 1.29 6.70 2.37
N SER A 36 1.14 7.35 1.22
CA SER A 36 -0.15 7.54 0.55
C SER A 36 -0.51 6.33 -0.32
N THR A 37 -1.51 6.48 -1.19
CA THR A 37 -1.78 5.54 -2.27
C THR A 37 -1.95 6.32 -3.57
N SER A 38 -1.64 5.69 -4.71
CA SER A 38 -1.95 6.30 -5.99
C SER A 38 -3.47 6.37 -6.18
N ALA A 39 -3.97 7.57 -6.47
CA ALA A 39 -5.36 7.82 -6.85
C ALA A 39 -5.67 7.25 -8.24
N ARG A 40 -4.65 6.93 -9.06
CA ARG A 40 -4.85 6.13 -10.27
C ARG A 40 -4.96 4.64 -9.91
N THR A 41 -5.95 3.99 -10.48
CA THR A 41 -6.07 2.52 -10.44
C THR A 41 -5.09 1.88 -11.40
N LEU A 42 -4.72 0.65 -11.12
CA LEU A 42 -4.05 -0.19 -12.11
C LEU A 42 -4.88 -0.26 -13.41
N PRO A 43 -4.24 -0.16 -14.59
CA PRO A 43 -4.81 -0.60 -15.87
C PRO A 43 -5.48 -1.96 -15.78
N GLN A 44 -6.49 -2.15 -16.63
CA GLN A 44 -7.23 -3.39 -16.68
C GLN A 44 -6.29 -4.58 -16.96
N TRP A 45 -6.42 -5.64 -16.17
CA TRP A 45 -5.59 -6.85 -16.19
C TRP A 45 -4.13 -6.67 -15.79
N GLN A 46 -3.73 -5.47 -15.35
CA GLN A 46 -2.43 -5.27 -14.73
C GLN A 46 -2.50 -5.67 -13.26
N PHE A 47 -1.46 -6.37 -12.80
CA PHE A 47 -1.29 -6.77 -11.41
C PHE A 47 -0.27 -5.87 -10.72
N GLY A 48 -0.44 -5.66 -9.41
CA GLY A 48 0.47 -4.88 -8.60
C GLY A 48 0.67 -5.50 -7.23
N TYR A 49 1.90 -5.48 -6.75
CA TYR A 49 2.23 -5.69 -5.36
C TYR A 49 2.53 -4.34 -4.73
N GLN A 50 1.52 -3.74 -4.12
CA GLN A 50 1.57 -2.36 -3.67
C GLN A 50 0.79 -2.19 -2.38
N ARG A 51 0.94 -1.03 -1.75
CA ARG A 51 0.23 -0.69 -0.52
C ARG A 51 -1.29 -0.83 -0.70
N ALA A 52 -1.94 -1.43 0.29
CA ALA A 52 -3.38 -1.65 0.29
C ALA A 52 -4.15 -0.32 0.23
N GLY A 53 -5.08 -0.21 -0.73
CA GLY A 53 -5.93 0.96 -0.90
C GLY A 53 -6.71 1.28 0.37
N GLY A 54 -6.38 2.40 1.00
CA GLY A 54 -7.01 2.85 2.23
C GLY A 54 -6.67 2.09 3.50
N ALA A 55 -5.66 1.22 3.50
CA ALA A 55 -5.10 0.70 4.75
C ALA A 55 -3.64 1.17 4.88
N ASN A 56 -3.34 1.85 5.98
CA ASN A 56 -1.98 2.19 6.36
C ASN A 56 -1.36 1.05 7.15
N VAL A 57 -1.18 -0.08 6.47
CA VAL A 57 -0.32 -1.13 7.01
C VAL A 57 1.08 -0.68 6.65
N ASN A 58 1.73 0.03 7.58
CA ASN A 58 3.06 0.60 7.42
C ASN A 58 3.98 -0.51 6.87
N SER A 59 4.44 -0.32 5.63
CA SER A 59 4.49 -1.41 4.66
C SER A 59 5.71 -2.30 4.84
N HIS A 60 5.65 -3.23 5.80
CA HIS A 60 6.48 -4.42 5.70
C HIS A 60 6.26 -5.06 4.33
N MET A 61 7.33 -5.57 3.72
CA MET A 61 7.23 -6.27 2.44
C MET A 61 6.08 -7.29 2.42
N LEU A 62 5.69 -7.88 3.55
CA LEU A 62 4.64 -8.91 3.65
C LEU A 62 3.20 -8.37 3.77
N THR A 63 2.99 -7.07 4.02
CA THR A 63 1.67 -6.47 4.28
C THR A 63 1.12 -5.64 3.12
N ASN A 64 1.78 -5.68 1.97
CA ASN A 64 1.23 -5.13 0.74
C ASN A 64 0.03 -5.94 0.25
N ALA A 65 -0.82 -5.26 -0.50
CA ALA A 65 -1.86 -5.90 -1.28
C ALA A 65 -1.32 -6.38 -2.62
N LEU A 66 -1.62 -7.64 -2.95
CA LEU A 66 -1.67 -8.09 -4.32
C LEU A 66 -2.98 -7.58 -4.93
N SER A 67 -2.88 -6.66 -5.88
CA SER A 67 -4.01 -5.95 -6.48
C SER A 67 -4.04 -6.14 -7.99
N MET A 68 -5.23 -5.99 -8.59
CA MET A 68 -5.46 -6.11 -10.03
C MET A 68 -6.45 -5.05 -10.48
N GLY A 69 -6.17 -4.40 -11.61
CA GLY A 69 -7.14 -3.58 -12.31
C GLY A 69 -8.20 -4.45 -12.97
N VAL A 70 -9.47 -4.30 -12.60
CA VAL A 70 -10.58 -5.11 -13.15
C VAL A 70 -11.32 -4.35 -14.24
N LEU A 71 -11.41 -3.03 -14.09
CA LEU A 71 -12.00 -2.09 -15.04
C LEU A 71 -11.09 -0.85 -15.14
N PRO A 72 -11.27 0.03 -16.14
CA PRO A 72 -10.40 1.21 -16.33
C PRO A 72 -10.22 2.12 -15.11
N ARG A 73 -11.15 2.05 -14.14
CA ARG A 73 -11.21 2.88 -12.93
C ARG A 73 -11.50 2.09 -11.65
N LEU A 74 -11.38 0.77 -11.70
CA LEU A 74 -11.64 -0.12 -10.57
C LEU A 74 -10.48 -1.08 -10.36
N GLU A 75 -9.95 -1.08 -9.16
CA GLU A 75 -8.92 -1.99 -8.69
C GLU A 75 -9.44 -2.76 -7.48
N ILE A 76 -9.16 -4.07 -7.46
CA ILE A 76 -9.43 -4.92 -6.30
C ILE A 76 -8.14 -5.58 -5.85
N GLY A 77 -8.04 -5.95 -4.59
CA GLY A 77 -6.87 -6.65 -4.09
C GLY A 77 -7.10 -7.38 -2.77
N THR A 78 -6.04 -8.02 -2.31
CA THR A 78 -5.97 -8.72 -1.02
C THR A 78 -4.56 -8.62 -0.47
N VAL A 79 -4.42 -8.55 0.85
CA VAL A 79 -3.15 -8.61 1.58
C VAL A 79 -2.86 -10.08 1.89
N PRO A 80 -1.87 -10.72 1.21
CA PRO A 80 -1.67 -12.17 1.29
C PRO A 80 -1.43 -12.70 2.70
N MET A 81 -0.72 -11.94 3.55
CA MET A 81 -0.43 -12.36 4.93
C MET A 81 -1.72 -12.64 5.72
N PHE A 82 -2.80 -11.88 5.50
CA PHE A 82 -4.04 -12.03 6.27
C PHE A 82 -4.89 -13.21 5.83
N TYR A 83 -4.61 -13.77 4.65
CA TYR A 83 -5.21 -15.02 4.20
C TYR A 83 -4.57 -16.23 4.86
N ALA A 84 -3.32 -16.11 5.33
CA ALA A 84 -2.53 -17.23 5.85
C ALA A 84 -2.64 -17.43 7.38
N THR A 85 -3.28 -16.52 8.12
CA THR A 85 -3.20 -16.51 9.60
C THR A 85 -4.23 -17.37 10.32
N ALA A 86 -5.48 -17.46 9.85
CA ALA A 86 -6.51 -18.30 10.48
C ALA A 86 -7.62 -18.70 9.49
N SER A 87 -8.13 -19.93 9.64
CA SER A 87 -9.24 -20.42 8.82
C SER A 87 -10.51 -19.59 9.05
N GLY A 88 -10.99 -18.94 7.99
CA GLY A 88 -12.15 -18.03 8.04
C GLY A 88 -11.80 -16.55 8.20
N SER A 89 -10.52 -16.19 8.34
CA SER A 89 -10.08 -14.80 8.14
C SER A 89 -10.33 -14.38 6.69
N ARG A 90 -10.65 -13.09 6.50
CA ARG A 90 -10.81 -12.52 5.15
C ARG A 90 -10.17 -11.14 5.09
N ASN A 91 -9.65 -10.81 3.92
CA ASN A 91 -9.20 -9.49 3.59
C ASN A 91 -9.55 -9.17 2.15
N TYR A 92 -10.00 -7.94 1.90
CA TYR A 92 -10.17 -7.42 0.56
C TYR A 92 -9.97 -5.91 0.55
N THR A 93 -9.47 -5.42 -0.58
CA THR A 93 -9.27 -4.01 -0.87
C THR A 93 -10.02 -3.67 -2.16
N VAL A 94 -10.64 -2.51 -2.20
CA VAL A 94 -11.32 -1.97 -3.39
C VAL A 94 -10.92 -0.52 -3.53
N LYS A 95 -10.51 -0.11 -4.73
CA LYS A 95 -10.17 1.27 -5.05
C LYS A 95 -10.90 1.69 -6.32
N GLY A 96 -11.66 2.77 -6.22
CA GLY A 96 -12.39 3.38 -7.33
C GLY A 96 -11.83 4.77 -7.64
N ASN A 97 -11.31 4.96 -8.84
CA ASN A 97 -10.88 6.27 -9.34
C ASN A 97 -12.08 6.99 -9.96
N PHE A 98 -12.70 7.90 -9.21
CA PHE A 98 -13.91 8.59 -9.67
C PHE A 98 -13.60 9.83 -10.51
N TYR A 99 -12.39 10.39 -10.41
CA TYR A 99 -11.93 11.49 -11.25
C TYR A 99 -10.50 11.25 -11.76
N ARG A 100 -10.30 11.47 -13.07
CA ARG A 100 -9.00 11.36 -13.74
C ARG A 100 -8.82 12.53 -14.69
N GLY A 101 -7.91 13.43 -14.35
CA GLY A 101 -7.60 14.61 -15.14
C GLY A 101 -6.12 14.68 -15.49
N GLU A 102 -5.74 15.78 -16.14
CA GLU A 102 -4.35 16.08 -16.47
C GLU A 102 -3.57 16.46 -15.21
N ASN A 103 -4.10 17.34 -14.38
CA ASN A 103 -3.41 17.82 -13.17
C ASN A 103 -3.85 17.13 -11.89
N PHE A 104 -5.07 16.60 -11.85
CA PHE A 104 -5.65 16.04 -10.63
C PHE A 104 -6.27 14.67 -10.87
N ASP A 105 -6.06 13.75 -9.94
CA ASP A 105 -6.75 12.48 -9.87
C ASP A 105 -7.33 12.28 -8.48
N TRP A 106 -8.52 11.68 -8.40
CA TRP A 106 -9.17 11.35 -7.13
C TRP A 106 -9.63 9.90 -7.12
N ALA A 107 -9.44 9.26 -5.97
CA ALA A 107 -9.97 7.93 -5.72
C ALA A 107 -10.50 7.79 -4.30
N ALA A 108 -11.50 6.94 -4.16
CA ALA A 108 -11.91 6.40 -2.87
C ALA A 108 -11.43 4.96 -2.79
N SER A 109 -10.85 4.60 -1.65
CA SER A 109 -10.44 3.22 -1.36
C SER A 109 -11.10 2.71 -0.10
N PHE A 110 -11.43 1.44 -0.08
CA PHE A 110 -11.97 0.74 1.07
C PHE A 110 -11.19 -0.56 1.27
N THR A 111 -10.81 -0.84 2.50
CA THR A 111 -10.22 -2.12 2.91
C THR A 111 -10.99 -2.66 4.11
N GLU A 112 -11.36 -3.94 4.07
CA GLU A 112 -11.79 -4.69 5.26
C GLU A 112 -10.81 -5.83 5.53
N THR A 113 -10.37 -5.93 6.78
CA THR A 113 -9.61 -7.06 7.30
C THR A 113 -10.37 -7.64 8.48
N ARG A 114 -10.60 -8.95 8.46
CA ARG A 114 -11.23 -9.68 9.56
C ARG A 114 -10.29 -10.79 9.98
N PHE A 115 -9.75 -10.68 11.18
CA PHE A 115 -8.91 -11.68 11.82
C PHE A 115 -9.74 -12.50 12.78
N ARG A 116 -9.91 -13.78 12.45
CA ARG A 116 -10.58 -14.71 13.34
C ARG A 116 -9.63 -15.18 14.44
N SER A 117 -10.07 -15.10 15.69
CA SER A 117 -9.37 -15.65 16.84
C SER A 117 -10.22 -16.72 17.53
N GLU A 118 -9.57 -17.66 18.21
CA GLU A 118 -10.26 -18.65 19.05
C GLU A 118 -9.78 -18.51 20.49
N VAL A 119 -10.71 -18.23 21.41
CA VAL A 119 -10.43 -18.27 22.84
C VAL A 119 -10.70 -19.70 23.30
N LYS A 120 -9.67 -20.34 23.86
CA LYS A 120 -9.75 -21.71 24.37
C LYS A 120 -9.66 -21.72 25.89
N LYS A 121 -10.56 -22.45 26.54
CA LYS A 121 -10.50 -22.78 27.97
C LYS A 121 -10.45 -24.30 28.09
N GLU A 122 -9.43 -24.83 28.76
CA GLU A 122 -9.24 -26.28 28.94
C GLU A 122 -9.24 -27.07 27.60
N GLY A 123 -8.62 -26.48 26.57
CA GLY A 123 -8.54 -27.09 25.24
C GLY A 123 -9.83 -27.02 24.40
N LYS A 124 -10.95 -26.56 24.97
CA LYS A 124 -12.21 -26.33 24.25
C LYS A 124 -12.33 -24.88 23.82
N VAL A 125 -12.75 -24.66 22.58
CA VAL A 125 -13.07 -23.31 22.07
C VAL A 125 -14.31 -22.82 22.80
N VAL A 126 -14.17 -21.75 23.58
CA VAL A 126 -15.26 -21.12 24.33
C VAL A 126 -15.81 -19.90 23.62
N GLU A 127 -15.00 -19.23 22.82
CA GLU A 127 -15.40 -18.05 22.06
C GLU A 127 -14.59 -17.95 20.76
N ARG A 128 -15.18 -17.31 19.76
CA ARG A 128 -14.51 -17.00 18.49
C ARG A 128 -14.67 -15.52 18.15
N PRO A 129 -13.95 -14.63 18.86
CA PRO A 129 -14.00 -13.21 18.53
C PRO A 129 -13.27 -12.93 17.22
N ASP A 130 -13.89 -12.13 16.37
CA ASP A 130 -13.31 -11.63 15.13
C ASP A 130 -12.83 -10.18 15.37
N LEU A 131 -11.54 -9.90 15.20
CA LEU A 131 -11.08 -8.52 15.09
C LEU A 131 -11.37 -8.02 13.68
N VAL A 132 -12.23 -7.02 13.57
CA VAL A 132 -12.61 -6.41 12.29
C VAL A 132 -11.98 -5.03 12.20
N LEU A 133 -11.21 -4.80 11.15
CA LEU A 133 -10.72 -3.48 10.75
C LEU A 133 -11.34 -3.10 9.42
N ARG A 134 -11.81 -1.86 9.35
CA ARG A 134 -12.32 -1.22 8.14
C ARG A 134 -11.63 0.10 7.97
N SER A 135 -11.16 0.34 6.77
CA SER A 135 -10.45 1.56 6.46
C SER A 135 -10.97 2.15 5.18
N THR A 136 -11.25 3.45 5.20
CA THR A 136 -11.72 4.22 4.04
C THR A 136 -10.77 5.37 3.81
N GLN A 137 -10.30 5.53 2.58
CA GLN A 137 -9.36 6.57 2.22
C GLN A 137 -9.87 7.38 1.05
N LEU A 138 -9.67 8.69 1.15
CA LEU A 138 -9.73 9.59 0.01
C LEU A 138 -8.30 9.88 -0.44
N GLY A 139 -7.95 9.38 -1.62
CA GLY A 139 -6.65 9.56 -2.24
C GLY A 139 -6.69 10.63 -3.31
N PHE A 140 -5.62 11.41 -3.40
CA PHE A 140 -5.49 12.52 -4.33
C PHE A 140 -4.10 12.54 -4.93
N ASN A 141 -3.98 12.75 -6.24
CA ASN A 141 -2.70 13.07 -6.87
C ASN A 141 -2.81 14.41 -7.58
N TYR A 142 -1.85 15.31 -7.32
CA TYR A 142 -1.71 16.59 -7.98
C TYR A 142 -0.38 16.69 -8.72
N ARG A 143 -0.46 17.12 -9.98
CA ARG A 143 0.66 17.45 -10.85
C ARG A 143 0.59 18.93 -11.18
N PRO A 144 1.53 19.75 -10.68
CA PRO A 144 1.50 21.17 -10.94
C PRO A 144 1.94 21.50 -12.36
N ASP A 145 1.23 22.43 -13.01
CA ASP A 145 1.56 22.92 -14.37
C ASP A 145 2.97 23.52 -14.47
N TRP A 146 3.46 24.12 -13.38
CA TRP A 146 4.78 24.75 -13.34
C TRP A 146 5.92 23.74 -13.26
N ASN A 147 5.66 22.47 -12.93
CA ASN A 147 6.66 21.41 -12.91
C ASN A 147 6.04 20.02 -13.04
N GLU A 148 6.02 19.51 -14.27
CA GLU A 148 5.50 18.18 -14.60
C GLU A 148 6.30 17.02 -13.98
N ASN A 149 7.51 17.27 -13.47
CA ASN A 149 8.33 16.25 -12.83
C ASN A 149 7.93 16.03 -11.37
N VAL A 150 7.03 16.84 -10.83
CA VAL A 150 6.55 16.74 -9.44
C VAL A 150 5.15 16.14 -9.42
N THR A 151 4.91 15.23 -8.48
CA THR A 151 3.57 14.77 -8.11
C THR A 151 3.42 14.83 -6.60
N MET A 152 2.35 15.45 -6.13
CA MET A 152 2.00 15.55 -4.72
C MET A 152 0.79 14.68 -4.41
N SER A 153 0.80 14.00 -3.27
CA SER A 153 -0.25 13.05 -2.90
C SER A 153 -0.56 13.13 -1.41
N PRO A 154 -1.29 14.17 -0.96
CA PRO A 154 -1.93 14.16 0.34
C PRO A 154 -2.98 13.05 0.41
N PHE A 155 -3.14 12.48 1.60
CA PHE A 155 -4.20 11.52 1.85
C PHE A 155 -4.79 11.72 3.24
N ILE A 156 -6.04 11.27 3.38
CA ILE A 156 -6.68 11.04 4.66
C ILE A 156 -7.36 9.68 4.63
N THR A 157 -7.13 8.90 5.67
CA THR A 157 -7.72 7.59 5.86
C THR A 157 -8.43 7.56 7.20
N GLN A 158 -9.71 7.22 7.19
CA GLN A 158 -10.44 6.87 8.41
C GLN A 158 -10.35 5.37 8.63
N VAL A 159 -9.90 4.96 9.81
CA VAL A 159 -9.80 3.55 10.19
C VAL A 159 -10.68 3.29 11.39
N CYS A 160 -11.62 2.37 11.27
CA CYS A 160 -12.47 1.92 12.36
C CYS A 160 -12.26 0.43 12.58
N GLY A 161 -12.10 0.01 13.83
CA GLY A 161 -12.09 -1.40 14.17
C GLY A 161 -12.83 -1.72 15.46
N HIS A 162 -13.23 -2.98 15.57
CA HIS A 162 -13.98 -3.52 16.69
C HIS A 162 -13.71 -5.01 16.84
N ILE A 163 -14.04 -5.53 18.02
CA ILE A 163 -14.09 -6.96 18.30
C ILE A 163 -15.55 -7.39 18.10
N ASP A 164 -15.77 -8.18 17.05
CA ASP A 164 -17.04 -8.83 16.74
C ASP A 164 -17.11 -10.14 17.54
N SER A 165 -17.96 -10.15 18.57
CA SER A 165 -18.15 -11.24 19.52
C SER A 165 -19.65 -11.55 19.67
N THR A 166 -19.98 -12.72 20.21
CA THR A 166 -21.36 -13.11 20.53
C THR A 166 -22.04 -12.18 21.53
N ASN A 167 -21.27 -11.37 22.28
CA ASN A 167 -21.80 -10.35 23.19
C ASN A 167 -21.78 -8.96 22.53
N GLY A 168 -22.96 -8.42 22.20
CA GLY A 168 -23.10 -7.09 21.57
C GLY A 168 -22.53 -5.92 22.39
N LEU A 169 -22.32 -6.06 23.71
CA LEU A 169 -21.63 -5.04 24.51
C LEU A 169 -20.13 -4.96 24.17
N ILE A 170 -19.49 -6.09 23.85
CA ILE A 170 -18.07 -6.12 23.46
C ILE A 170 -17.86 -5.30 22.19
N PHE A 171 -18.80 -5.36 21.24
CA PHE A 171 -18.77 -4.52 20.04
C PHE A 171 -18.74 -3.03 20.41
N VAL A 172 -19.67 -2.56 21.25
CA VAL A 172 -19.79 -1.13 21.59
C VAL A 172 -18.56 -0.62 22.33
N TYR A 173 -18.03 -1.39 23.29
CA TYR A 173 -16.84 -0.98 24.05
C TYR A 173 -15.54 -1.10 23.27
N SER A 174 -15.49 -1.98 22.27
CA SER A 174 -14.29 -2.14 21.45
C SER A 174 -14.26 -1.18 20.26
N LEU A 175 -15.39 -0.68 19.76
CA LEU A 175 -15.38 0.19 18.58
C LEU A 175 -14.46 1.41 18.79
N LYS A 176 -13.43 1.51 17.95
CA LYS A 176 -12.50 2.63 17.92
C LYS A 176 -12.28 3.07 16.48
N CYS A 177 -12.32 4.39 16.27
CA CYS A 177 -12.00 5.01 14.98
C CYS A 177 -10.86 6.00 15.15
N GLU A 178 -9.93 5.99 14.20
CA GLU A 178 -8.77 6.88 14.12
C GLU A 178 -8.68 7.47 12.71
N ALA A 179 -8.00 8.61 12.59
CA ALA A 179 -7.72 9.25 11.31
C ALA A 179 -6.21 9.30 11.07
N GLU A 180 -5.79 8.79 9.93
CA GLU A 180 -4.40 8.82 9.47
C GLU A 180 -4.30 9.81 8.32
N TYR A 181 -3.20 10.54 8.27
CA TYR A 181 -2.97 11.53 7.23
C TYR A 181 -1.49 11.67 6.93
N GLY A 182 -1.20 12.27 5.79
CA GLY A 182 0.16 12.51 5.37
C GLY A 182 0.24 13.03 3.95
N LEU A 183 1.46 13.08 3.45
CA LEU A 183 1.81 13.60 2.15
C LEU A 183 2.99 12.83 1.58
N ASP A 184 2.85 12.39 0.34
CA ASP A 184 3.97 11.99 -0.51
C ASP A 184 4.24 13.08 -1.55
N ILE A 185 5.52 13.37 -1.80
CA ILE A 185 6.00 14.22 -2.90
C ILE A 185 6.96 13.38 -3.73
N GLN A 186 6.56 13.06 -4.95
CA GLN A 186 7.41 12.37 -5.91
C GLN A 186 8.04 13.35 -6.89
N TYR A 187 9.33 13.18 -7.14
CA TYR A 187 10.11 13.93 -8.12
C TYR A 187 10.77 12.98 -9.12
N GLN A 188 10.60 13.26 -10.42
CA GLN A 188 11.29 12.54 -11.48
C GLN A 188 12.74 13.04 -11.59
N ILE A 189 13.70 12.17 -11.26
CA ILE A 189 15.13 12.51 -11.25
C ILE A 189 15.80 12.30 -12.61
N LYS A 190 15.32 11.31 -13.36
CA LYS A 190 15.82 10.94 -14.70
C LYS A 190 14.69 10.36 -15.52
N ASP A 191 14.95 10.08 -16.80
CA ASP A 191 14.05 9.28 -17.61
C ASP A 191 13.78 7.95 -16.91
N ARG A 192 12.51 7.72 -16.58
CA ARG A 192 12.02 6.48 -15.92
C ARG A 192 12.49 6.27 -14.48
N GLU A 193 13.03 7.26 -13.78
CA GLU A 193 13.40 7.14 -12.37
C GLU A 193 12.80 8.25 -11.52
N TRP A 194 12.29 7.87 -10.35
CA TRP A 194 11.67 8.80 -9.40
C TRP A 194 12.17 8.59 -7.98
N ILE A 195 12.21 9.69 -7.24
CA ILE A 195 12.36 9.70 -5.79
C ILE A 195 11.05 10.18 -5.18
N THR A 196 10.55 9.48 -4.16
CA THR A 196 9.39 9.90 -3.37
C THR A 196 9.82 10.23 -1.95
N LEU A 197 9.52 11.43 -1.49
CA LEU A 197 9.64 11.86 -0.10
C LEU A 197 8.27 11.78 0.57
N ALA A 198 8.26 11.46 1.85
CA ALA A 198 7.05 11.14 2.57
C ALA A 198 7.06 11.69 3.98
N TYR A 199 5.90 12.12 4.43
CA TYR A 199 5.61 12.47 5.82
C TYR A 199 4.23 11.95 6.18
N GLY A 200 4.08 11.33 7.36
CA GLY A 200 2.79 10.78 7.78
C GLY A 200 2.62 10.75 9.30
N HIS A 201 1.38 10.90 9.73
CA HIS A 201 0.93 10.61 11.09
C HIS A 201 -0.03 9.41 11.03
N LEU A 202 0.42 8.27 11.53
CA LEU A 202 -0.16 6.98 11.22
C LEU A 202 0.19 5.90 12.24
N ARG A 203 -0.57 4.80 12.21
CA ARG A 203 -0.32 3.62 13.04
C ARG A 203 0.89 2.85 12.54
N GLU A 204 1.64 2.27 13.47
CA GLU A 204 2.94 1.69 13.18
C GLU A 204 2.90 0.36 12.44
N ALA A 205 2.02 -0.58 12.83
CA ALA A 205 1.80 -1.82 12.10
C ALA A 205 0.56 -1.72 11.22
N GLY A 206 -0.45 -0.94 11.63
CA GLY A 206 -1.70 -0.75 10.90
C GLY A 206 -2.65 -1.94 10.97
N LEU A 207 -2.41 -2.89 11.88
CA LEU A 207 -3.16 -4.13 12.06
C LEU A 207 -4.32 -3.99 13.04
N SER A 208 -4.32 -2.93 13.84
CA SER A 208 -5.30 -2.65 14.89
C SER A 208 -5.55 -1.14 15.04
N PRO A 209 -6.79 -0.66 15.28
CA PRO A 209 -7.05 0.76 15.59
C PRO A 209 -6.57 1.15 17.00
N TYR A 210 -6.21 0.19 17.84
CA TYR A 210 -5.73 0.43 19.20
C TYR A 210 -4.23 0.70 19.28
N GLU A 211 -3.53 0.64 18.14
CA GLU A 211 -2.13 1.04 18.02
C GLU A 211 -1.95 2.54 18.29
N GLN A 212 -0.76 2.91 18.76
CA GLN A 212 -0.39 4.32 18.88
C GLN A 212 -0.18 4.93 17.50
N MET A 213 -0.57 6.20 17.38
CA MET A 213 -0.35 7.01 16.20
C MET A 213 0.99 7.73 16.35
N ASN A 214 1.89 7.53 15.40
CA ASN A 214 3.22 8.12 15.42
C ASN A 214 3.47 8.93 14.15
N THR A 215 4.35 9.91 14.27
CA THR A 215 4.77 10.72 13.13
C THR A 215 6.07 10.18 12.58
N GLY A 216 6.20 10.12 11.25
CA GLY A 216 7.42 9.66 10.62
C GLY A 216 7.65 10.25 9.23
N VAL A 217 8.81 9.91 8.69
CA VAL A 217 9.27 10.36 7.38
C VAL A 217 9.78 9.19 6.58
N GLY A 218 9.65 9.27 5.25
CA GLY A 218 10.13 8.21 4.38
C GLY A 218 10.70 8.71 3.07
N LEU A 219 11.44 7.81 2.44
CA LEU A 219 12.10 8.01 1.16
C LEU A 219 11.97 6.71 0.37
N ALA A 220 11.58 6.81 -0.90
CA ALA A 220 11.64 5.69 -1.83
C ALA A 220 12.30 6.10 -3.14
N TRP A 221 12.99 5.15 -3.74
CA TRP A 221 13.41 5.20 -5.13
C TRP A 221 12.54 4.23 -5.94
N SER A 222 12.25 4.59 -7.18
CA SER A 222 11.48 3.75 -8.08
C SER A 222 11.93 3.92 -9.52
N GLN A 223 11.74 2.86 -10.31
CA GLN A 223 12.14 2.82 -11.71
C GLN A 223 11.03 2.22 -12.56
N LEU A 224 10.83 2.76 -13.76
CA LEU A 224 9.93 2.19 -14.77
C LEU A 224 10.76 1.36 -15.75
N ARG A 225 10.41 0.08 -15.86
CA ARG A 225 11.02 -0.92 -16.74
C ARG A 225 9.94 -1.50 -17.65
N PRO A 226 9.64 -0.84 -18.78
CA PRO A 226 8.60 -1.32 -19.68
C PRO A 226 8.93 -2.74 -20.17
N LYS A 227 7.89 -3.56 -20.41
CA LYS A 227 8.00 -4.94 -20.93
C LYS A 227 8.76 -5.94 -20.05
N GLU A 228 9.23 -5.55 -18.86
CA GLU A 228 9.77 -6.48 -17.87
C GLU A 228 8.67 -7.08 -16.99
N MET A 229 8.92 -8.28 -16.45
CA MET A 229 8.03 -8.92 -15.47
C MET A 229 7.80 -8.03 -14.25
N PHE A 230 8.85 -7.33 -13.78
CA PHE A 230 8.79 -6.34 -12.70
C PHE A 230 8.89 -4.95 -13.31
N SER A 231 7.74 -4.43 -13.74
CA SER A 231 7.70 -3.23 -14.57
C SER A 231 7.87 -1.92 -13.79
N ARG A 232 7.57 -1.89 -12.49
CA ARG A 232 7.73 -0.68 -11.67
C ARG A 232 8.30 -0.95 -10.28
N PRO A 233 9.51 -1.52 -10.16
CA PRO A 233 10.09 -1.75 -8.85
C PRO A 233 10.26 -0.42 -8.08
N SER A 234 9.88 -0.44 -6.82
CA SER A 234 10.14 0.63 -5.86
C SER A 234 10.64 0.04 -4.56
N VAL A 235 11.68 0.67 -4.02
CA VAL A 235 12.27 0.35 -2.73
C VAL A 235 12.36 1.61 -1.89
N GLY A 236 12.06 1.51 -0.61
CA GLY A 236 12.10 2.66 0.27
C GLY A 236 12.25 2.30 1.73
N VAL A 237 12.37 3.35 2.53
CA VAL A 237 12.42 3.28 3.99
C VAL A 237 11.47 4.30 4.59
N TYR A 238 10.88 3.95 5.72
CA TYR A 238 10.11 4.86 6.56
C TYR A 238 10.63 4.78 7.99
N TYR A 239 10.87 5.92 8.61
CA TYR A 239 11.42 6.04 9.95
C TYR A 239 10.47 6.81 10.86
N THR A 240 10.22 6.25 12.03
CA THR A 240 9.39 6.84 13.08
C THR A 240 10.30 7.25 14.25
N PRO A 241 10.57 8.55 14.48
CA PRO A 241 11.46 8.99 15.54
C PRO A 241 11.00 8.63 16.96
N ASP A 242 9.68 8.64 17.21
CA ASP A 242 9.10 8.42 18.53
C ASP A 242 9.35 6.98 19.04
N THR A 243 9.31 5.99 18.14
CA THR A 243 9.53 4.57 18.45
C THR A 243 10.92 4.09 18.03
N GLN A 244 11.65 4.88 17.24
CA GLN A 244 12.93 4.55 16.61
C GLN A 244 12.84 3.39 15.59
N ASP A 245 11.64 3.05 15.14
CA ASP A 245 11.43 1.96 14.20
C ASP A 245 11.72 2.39 12.76
N THR A 246 12.30 1.45 12.01
CA THR A 246 12.59 1.59 10.58
C THR A 246 11.91 0.49 9.79
N LEU A 247 11.15 0.89 8.77
CA LEU A 247 10.38 -0.01 7.92
C LEU A 247 10.96 -0.03 6.52
N PHE A 248 11.06 -1.22 5.93
CA PHE A 248 11.51 -1.40 4.54
C PHE A 248 10.31 -1.63 3.64
N LEU A 249 10.19 -0.76 2.65
CA LEU A 249 9.11 -0.72 1.69
C LEU A 249 9.58 -1.35 0.38
N LEU A 250 8.77 -2.25 -0.16
CA LEU A 250 8.96 -2.81 -1.50
C LEU A 250 7.62 -2.71 -2.22
N SER A 251 7.58 -2.24 -3.45
CA SER A 251 6.40 -2.40 -4.30
C SER A 251 6.79 -2.62 -5.75
N THR A 252 5.89 -3.19 -6.53
CA THR A 252 6.08 -3.37 -7.97
C THR A 252 4.76 -3.55 -8.69
N THR A 253 4.75 -3.30 -10.00
CA THR A 253 3.67 -3.74 -10.88
C THR A 253 4.18 -4.79 -11.85
N PHE A 254 3.33 -5.74 -12.18
CA PHE A 254 3.67 -6.86 -13.03
C PHE A 254 3.14 -6.62 -14.43
N PHE A 255 3.97 -6.93 -15.43
CA PHE A 255 3.60 -6.94 -16.85
C PHE A 255 2.89 -5.64 -17.27
N GLU A 256 3.65 -4.55 -17.33
CA GLU A 256 3.15 -3.35 -17.97
C GLU A 256 3.20 -3.50 -19.49
N LEU A 257 1.99 -3.59 -20.09
CA LEU A 257 1.75 -3.58 -21.53
C LEU A 257 1.92 -2.17 -22.11
#